data_AF-A0A7X9IJM0-F1
#
_entry.id   AF-A0A7X9IJM0-F1
#
_cell.length_a   1.000
_cell.length_b   1.000
_cell.length_c   1.000
_cell.angle_alpha   90.00
_cell.angle_beta   90.00
_cell.angle_gamma   90.00
#
_symmetry.space_group_name_H-M   'P 1'
#
loop_
_entity.id
_entity.type
_entity.pdbx_description
1 polymer ?
#
loop_
_entity_poly.entity_id
_entity_poly.type
_entity_poly.pdbx_seq_one_letter_code
_entity_poly.pdbx_strand_id
1 'polypeptide(L)'
;MTEPEDQPESSTAPSIQELAEEFALTFDTESKAARSSEKPKKIAPPKLQTTRGNQFLGEISTMFETVASSEELLTELLEKLTFDGNFEKAAIIALSNDRKMAVVVAARGIDAKQGQRMNIKDPLSPLAQGFSKVQSFGNVESQHSPFGSKAFALAPLNANHKNPVALYADCGNESSLTFESRRIFRTVVDMVNQKLVQLPGGIPVELDENY
;
A
#
# COMPACT_ATOMS: atom_id res chain seq x y z
N MET A 1 29.18 -33.09 38.62
CA MET A 1 27.89 -32.86 37.95
C MET A 1 27.96 -31.45 37.43
N THR A 2 28.21 -31.32 36.12
CA THR A 2 28.42 -30.03 35.46
C THR A 2 27.17 -29.81 34.62
N GLU A 3 26.42 -28.76 34.94
CA GLU A 3 25.25 -28.34 34.16
C GLU A 3 25.71 -27.80 32.80
N PRO A 4 24.99 -28.08 31.70
CA PRO A 4 25.30 -27.48 30.41
C PRO A 4 24.74 -26.05 30.35
N GLU A 5 25.62 -25.10 30.01
CA GLU A 5 25.24 -23.73 29.65
C GLU A 5 24.44 -23.73 28.35
N ASP A 6 23.20 -23.23 28.43
CA ASP A 6 22.37 -22.88 27.28
C ASP A 6 23.04 -21.76 26.48
N GLN A 7 23.39 -22.05 25.23
CA GLN A 7 23.80 -21.01 24.28
C GLN A 7 22.55 -20.31 23.75
N PRO A 8 22.48 -18.97 23.75
CA PRO A 8 21.37 -18.26 23.14
C PRO A 8 21.44 -18.41 21.61
N GLU A 9 20.37 -18.93 21.02
CA GLU A 9 20.16 -18.95 19.58
C GLU A 9 20.31 -17.54 19.00
N SER A 10 21.34 -17.37 18.18
CA SER A 10 21.59 -16.16 17.40
C SER A 10 20.46 -15.99 16.38
N SER A 11 19.50 -15.11 16.68
CA SER A 11 18.51 -14.66 15.69
C SER A 11 19.18 -13.65 14.77
N THR A 12 19.88 -14.13 13.74
CA THR A 12 20.39 -13.28 12.67
C THR A 12 19.21 -12.68 11.92
N ALA A 13 19.06 -11.35 11.93
CA ALA A 13 18.06 -10.68 11.12
C ALA A 13 18.31 -10.98 9.63
N PRO A 14 17.27 -11.29 8.83
CA PRO A 14 17.44 -11.64 7.43
C PRO A 14 17.99 -10.45 6.64
N SER A 15 18.91 -10.75 5.72
CA SER A 15 19.63 -9.81 4.86
C SER A 15 18.74 -9.19 3.78
N ILE A 16 19.14 -8.03 3.24
CA ILE A 16 18.44 -7.31 2.13
C ILE A 16 18.23 -8.22 0.91
N GLN A 17 19.16 -9.14 0.64
CA GLN A 17 19.07 -10.07 -0.48
C GLN A 17 17.98 -11.13 -0.28
N GLU A 18 17.90 -11.72 0.92
CA GLU A 18 16.83 -12.68 1.27
C GLU A 18 15.44 -12.02 1.20
N LEU A 19 15.35 -10.73 1.54
CA LEU A 19 14.11 -9.95 1.47
C LEU A 19 13.73 -9.60 0.04
N ALA A 20 14.72 -9.27 -0.79
CA ALA A 20 14.49 -9.06 -2.21
C ALA A 20 13.94 -10.33 -2.87
N GLU A 21 14.34 -11.52 -2.42
CA GLU A 21 13.81 -12.80 -2.90
C GLU A 21 12.41 -13.12 -2.33
N GLU A 22 12.19 -12.89 -1.02
CA GLU A 22 10.91 -13.15 -0.34
C GLU A 22 9.79 -12.23 -0.86
N PHE A 23 10.13 -10.95 -1.08
CA PHE A 23 9.22 -9.94 -1.61
C PHE A 23 9.32 -9.75 -3.12
N ALA A 24 10.24 -10.45 -3.78
CA ALA A 24 10.53 -10.34 -5.22
C ALA A 24 10.63 -8.88 -5.68
N LEU A 25 11.43 -8.11 -4.92
CA LEU A 25 11.74 -6.71 -5.20
C LEU A 25 12.61 -6.56 -6.46
N THR A 26 13.10 -7.68 -7.00
CA THR A 26 13.74 -7.78 -8.31
C THR A 26 12.69 -8.02 -9.39
N PHE A 27 12.64 -7.12 -10.37
CA PHE A 27 11.71 -7.20 -11.49
C PHE A 27 12.01 -8.38 -12.41
N ASP A 28 11.09 -9.34 -12.53
CA ASP A 28 11.05 -10.24 -13.68
C ASP A 28 10.41 -9.49 -14.86
N THR A 29 11.23 -9.15 -15.86
CA THR A 29 10.79 -8.52 -17.12
C THR A 29 9.95 -9.44 -18.01
N GLU A 30 9.61 -10.66 -17.57
CA GLU A 30 9.09 -11.72 -18.45
C GLU A 30 7.69 -12.27 -18.12
N SER A 31 6.88 -11.61 -17.28
CA SER A 31 5.48 -12.06 -17.14
C SER A 31 4.61 -11.55 -18.32
N LYS A 32 4.69 -12.23 -19.47
CA LYS A 32 3.70 -12.13 -20.56
C LYS A 32 2.39 -12.80 -20.16
N ALA A 33 1.64 -12.19 -19.24
CA ALA A 33 0.22 -12.50 -19.10
C ALA A 33 -0.53 -11.82 -20.25
N ALA A 34 -1.22 -12.61 -21.08
CA ALA A 34 -2.06 -12.10 -22.16
C ALA A 34 -3.23 -11.29 -21.56
N ARG A 35 -3.03 -9.98 -21.42
CA ARG A 35 -4.04 -9.05 -20.89
C ARG A 35 -5.07 -8.75 -21.97
N SER A 36 -6.35 -8.95 -21.60
CA SER A 36 -7.50 -8.60 -22.42
C SER A 36 -7.41 -7.15 -22.89
N SER A 37 -7.54 -6.93 -24.20
CA SER A 37 -7.53 -5.63 -24.86
C SER A 37 -8.90 -4.93 -24.82
N GLU A 38 -9.78 -5.28 -23.88
CA GLU A 38 -11.03 -4.54 -23.72
C GLU A 38 -10.73 -3.12 -23.24
N LYS A 39 -11.12 -2.14 -24.07
CA LYS A 39 -11.06 -0.73 -23.68
C LYS A 39 -11.83 -0.56 -22.37
N PRO A 40 -11.19 -0.07 -21.30
CA PRO A 40 -11.87 0.16 -20.03
C PRO A 40 -13.05 1.11 -20.27
N LYS A 41 -14.25 0.70 -19.87
CA LYS A 41 -15.39 1.62 -19.82
C LYS A 41 -15.02 2.71 -18.82
N LYS A 42 -14.89 3.97 -19.26
CA LYS A 42 -14.70 5.11 -18.37
C LYS A 42 -15.94 5.21 -17.45
N ILE A 43 -15.86 4.61 -16.26
CA ILE A 43 -16.90 4.78 -15.24
C ILE A 43 -16.64 6.14 -14.60
N ALA A 44 -17.57 7.07 -14.75
CA ALA A 44 -17.45 8.38 -14.14
C ALA A 44 -17.37 8.24 -12.61
N PRO A 45 -16.43 8.94 -11.93
CA PRO A 45 -16.28 8.84 -10.49
C PRO A 45 -17.58 9.27 -9.79
N PRO A 46 -17.95 8.61 -8.68
CA PRO A 46 -19.20 8.89 -8.00
C PRO A 46 -19.16 10.29 -7.36
N LYS A 47 -20.08 11.18 -7.74
CA LYS A 47 -20.12 12.59 -7.29
C LYS A 47 -20.08 12.73 -5.76
N LEU A 48 -19.03 13.36 -5.24
CA LEU A 48 -18.91 13.71 -3.82
C LEU A 48 -19.86 14.86 -3.49
N GLN A 49 -20.23 14.99 -2.21
CA GLN A 49 -21.12 16.06 -1.75
C GLN A 49 -20.42 17.42 -1.73
N THR A 50 -19.09 17.44 -1.61
CA THR A 50 -18.28 18.64 -1.46
C THR A 50 -17.65 19.04 -2.80
N THR A 51 -17.49 20.34 -3.02
CA THR A 51 -16.77 20.86 -4.19
C THR A 51 -15.30 20.44 -4.14
N ARG A 52 -14.67 20.53 -2.97
CA ARG A 52 -13.25 20.18 -2.74
C ARG A 52 -12.96 18.73 -3.10
N GLY A 53 -13.78 17.79 -2.63
CA GLY A 53 -13.59 16.37 -2.95
C GLY A 53 -13.72 16.10 -4.45
N ASN A 54 -14.71 16.69 -5.12
CA ASN A 54 -14.88 16.52 -6.57
C ASN A 54 -13.70 17.13 -7.35
N GLN A 55 -13.19 18.28 -6.92
CA GLN A 55 -11.99 18.90 -7.51
C GLN A 55 -10.78 17.97 -7.36
N PHE A 56 -10.54 17.46 -6.15
CA PHE A 56 -9.44 16.54 -5.87
C PHE A 56 -9.49 15.28 -6.74
N LEU A 57 -10.67 14.66 -6.90
CA LEU A 57 -10.84 13.52 -7.80
C LEU A 57 -10.64 13.89 -9.27
N GLY A 58 -10.99 15.11 -9.68
CA GLY A 58 -10.73 15.62 -11.02
C GLY A 58 -9.23 15.81 -11.30
N GLU A 59 -8.48 16.31 -10.33
CA GLU A 59 -7.02 16.47 -10.39
C GLU A 59 -6.34 15.10 -10.50
N ILE A 60 -6.73 14.13 -9.66
CA ILE A 60 -6.25 12.75 -9.76
C ILE A 60 -6.60 12.14 -11.12
N SER A 61 -7.81 12.35 -11.62
CA SER A 61 -8.20 11.85 -12.94
C SER A 61 -7.34 12.43 -14.05
N THR A 62 -6.96 13.70 -13.95
CA THR A 62 -6.12 14.38 -14.94
C THR A 62 -4.69 13.84 -14.89
N MET A 63 -4.15 13.67 -13.70
CA MET A 63 -2.84 13.06 -13.46
C MET A 63 -2.76 11.65 -14.07
N PHE A 64 -3.83 10.86 -13.97
CA PHE A 64 -3.85 9.49 -14.52
C PHE A 64 -3.82 9.47 -16.06
N GLU A 65 -4.15 10.57 -16.73
CA GLU A 65 -4.07 10.69 -18.18
C GLU A 65 -2.66 11.05 -18.66
N THR A 66 -1.80 11.63 -17.81
CA THR A 66 -0.47 12.11 -18.18
C THR A 66 0.68 11.14 -17.86
N VAL A 67 0.50 10.26 -16.87
CA VAL A 67 1.55 9.32 -16.44
C VAL A 67 1.91 8.26 -17.49
N ALA A 68 3.20 7.92 -17.56
CA ALA A 68 3.74 6.95 -18.52
C ALA A 68 3.95 5.55 -17.93
N SER A 69 4.15 5.46 -16.60
CA SER A 69 4.47 4.19 -15.92
C SER A 69 3.69 3.98 -14.62
N SER A 70 3.65 2.73 -14.15
CA SER A 70 2.97 2.36 -12.90
C SER A 70 3.67 2.95 -11.67
N GLU A 71 5.00 3.03 -11.69
CA GLU A 71 5.83 3.58 -10.63
C GLU A 71 5.62 5.08 -10.46
N GLU A 72 5.64 5.82 -11.57
CA GLU A 72 5.33 7.26 -11.61
C GLU A 72 3.92 7.53 -11.08
N LEU A 73 2.92 6.78 -11.58
CA LEU A 73 1.54 6.89 -11.12
C LEU A 73 1.41 6.71 -9.61
N LEU A 74 2.00 5.65 -9.06
CA LEU A 74 1.89 5.35 -7.63
C LEU A 74 2.65 6.37 -6.79
N THR A 75 3.81 6.85 -7.26
CA THR A 75 4.59 7.88 -6.58
C THR A 75 3.82 9.20 -6.49
N GLU A 76 3.33 9.72 -7.62
CA GLU A 76 2.54 10.96 -7.65
C GLU A 76 1.24 10.81 -6.85
N LEU A 77 0.62 9.62 -6.89
CA LEU A 77 -0.57 9.35 -6.11
C LEU A 77 -0.32 9.46 -4.61
N LEU A 78 0.76 8.87 -4.09
CA LEU A 78 1.09 8.95 -2.67
C LEU A 78 1.25 10.42 -2.24
N GLU A 79 1.95 11.22 -3.05
CA GLU A 79 2.12 12.65 -2.80
C GLU A 79 0.79 13.41 -2.81
N LYS A 80 -0.08 13.14 -3.79
CA LYS A 80 -1.41 13.75 -3.86
C LYS A 80 -2.28 13.39 -2.67
N LEU A 81 -2.26 12.14 -2.23
CA LEU A 81 -3.04 11.69 -1.08
C LEU A 81 -2.61 12.39 0.22
N THR A 82 -1.32 12.71 0.38
CA THR A 82 -0.80 13.31 1.62
C THR A 82 -0.72 14.83 1.61
N PHE A 83 -0.19 15.45 0.54
CA PHE A 83 0.05 16.89 0.52
C PHE A 83 -1.20 17.69 0.17
N ASP A 84 -2.01 17.20 -0.78
CA ASP A 84 -3.23 17.88 -1.24
C ASP A 84 -4.52 17.23 -0.67
N GLY A 85 -4.40 15.98 -0.24
CA GLY A 85 -5.50 15.15 0.24
C GLY A 85 -5.85 15.33 1.72
N ASN A 86 -6.65 14.39 2.22
CA ASN A 86 -7.12 14.37 3.62
C ASN A 86 -6.36 13.35 4.49
N PHE A 87 -5.23 12.83 4.01
CA PHE A 87 -4.47 11.80 4.68
C PHE A 87 -3.16 12.39 5.19
N GLU A 88 -2.76 11.98 6.39
CA GLU A 88 -1.49 12.34 7.00
C GLU A 88 -0.34 11.48 6.45
N LYS A 89 -0.63 10.21 6.19
CA LYS A 89 0.30 9.23 5.63
C LYS A 89 -0.36 8.42 4.53
N ALA A 90 0.42 8.06 3.52
CA ALA A 90 0.04 7.09 2.49
C ALA A 90 1.23 6.17 2.20
N ALA A 91 0.97 4.90 1.93
CA ALA A 91 2.02 3.93 1.67
C ALA A 91 1.58 2.82 0.71
N ILE A 92 2.56 2.25 0.02
CA ILE A 92 2.43 1.00 -0.71
C ILE A 92 3.06 -0.10 0.14
N ILE A 93 2.28 -1.14 0.41
CA ILE A 93 2.68 -2.26 1.26
C ILE A 93 2.68 -3.54 0.40
N ALA A 94 3.82 -4.23 0.34
CA ALA A 94 3.95 -5.55 -0.26
C ALA A 94 3.88 -6.64 0.81
N LEU A 95 3.14 -7.71 0.55
CA LEU A 95 2.95 -8.81 1.49
C LEU A 95 3.77 -10.02 1.06
N SER A 96 4.26 -10.81 2.00
CA SER A 96 4.87 -12.10 1.68
C SER A 96 3.82 -13.02 1.07
N ASN A 97 4.26 -14.01 0.29
CA ASN A 97 3.34 -14.97 -0.35
C ASN A 97 2.56 -15.81 0.67
N ASP A 98 3.14 -16.05 1.85
CA ASP A 98 2.49 -16.72 2.97
C ASP A 98 1.64 -15.79 3.86
N ARG A 99 1.63 -14.48 3.55
CA ARG A 99 0.90 -13.40 4.24
C ARG A 99 1.22 -13.25 5.72
N LYS A 100 2.38 -13.75 6.16
CA LYS A 100 2.86 -13.59 7.54
C LYS A 100 3.72 -12.35 7.73
N MET A 101 4.25 -11.80 6.64
CA MET A 101 5.10 -10.62 6.66
C MET A 101 4.58 -9.58 5.69
N ALA A 102 4.80 -8.32 6.02
CA ALA A 102 4.56 -7.20 5.11
C ALA A 102 5.71 -6.20 5.20
N VAL A 103 6.00 -5.54 4.09
CA VAL A 103 7.02 -4.50 3.99
C VAL A 103 6.43 -3.26 3.33
N VAL A 104 6.75 -2.10 3.88
CA VAL A 104 6.43 -0.80 3.28
C VAL A 104 7.45 -0.53 2.18
N VAL A 105 7.04 -0.60 0.92
CA VAL A 105 7.96 -0.43 -0.23
C VAL A 105 8.09 1.01 -0.67
N ALA A 106 7.06 1.83 -0.44
CA ALA A 106 7.08 3.27 -0.71
C ALA A 106 6.10 3.96 0.25
N ALA A 107 6.43 5.16 0.71
CA ALA A 107 5.57 5.90 1.62
C ALA A 107 5.79 7.41 1.51
N ARG A 108 4.74 8.18 1.82
CA ARG A 108 4.74 9.64 1.94
C ARG A 108 3.98 10.05 3.19
N GLY A 109 4.25 11.26 3.67
CA GLY A 109 3.60 11.83 4.85
C GLY A 109 4.51 11.93 6.06
N ILE A 110 3.97 12.46 7.16
CA ILE A 110 4.69 12.71 8.40
C ILE A 110 5.13 11.38 9.01
N ASP A 111 6.41 11.23 9.35
CA ASP A 111 7.00 10.02 9.96
C ASP A 111 6.75 8.72 9.17
N ALA A 112 6.53 8.83 7.87
CA ALA A 112 6.42 7.67 6.99
C ALA A 112 7.76 6.92 6.94
N LYS A 113 7.76 5.63 7.25
CA LYS A 113 8.97 4.78 7.30
C LYS A 113 8.95 3.77 6.16
N GLN A 114 9.71 4.05 5.10
CA GLN A 114 9.99 3.06 4.06
C GLN A 114 10.85 1.92 4.62
N GLY A 115 10.69 0.72 4.08
CA GLY A 115 11.37 -0.48 4.55
C GLY A 115 10.89 -1.05 5.89
N GLN A 116 9.91 -0.41 6.54
CA GLN A 116 9.33 -0.92 7.77
C GLN A 116 8.72 -2.31 7.53
N ARG A 117 9.20 -3.29 8.30
CA ARG A 117 8.71 -4.67 8.28
C ARG A 117 7.67 -4.89 9.37
N MET A 118 6.65 -5.66 9.04
CA MET A 118 5.54 -5.97 9.93
C MET A 118 5.33 -7.46 9.95
N ASN A 119 5.43 -8.04 11.15
CA ASN A 119 5.06 -9.43 11.37
C ASN A 119 3.56 -9.50 11.64
N ILE A 120 2.86 -10.19 10.76
CA ILE A 120 1.42 -10.40 10.79
C ILE A 120 1.14 -11.64 11.64
N LYS A 121 1.00 -11.43 12.95
CA LYS A 121 0.70 -12.49 13.92
C LYS A 121 -0.75 -12.93 13.90
N ASP A 122 -1.65 -12.01 13.54
CA ASP A 122 -3.09 -12.28 13.51
C ASP A 122 -3.54 -12.61 12.06
N PRO A 123 -3.96 -13.85 11.77
CA PRO A 123 -4.43 -14.25 10.45
C PRO A 123 -5.77 -13.59 10.08
N LEU A 124 -6.48 -13.00 11.05
CA LEU A 124 -7.69 -12.22 10.82
C LEU A 124 -7.40 -10.73 10.64
N SER A 125 -6.14 -10.31 10.74
CA SER A 125 -5.79 -8.91 10.51
C SER A 125 -6.14 -8.47 9.08
N PRO A 126 -6.41 -7.18 8.86
CA PRO A 126 -6.77 -6.67 7.53
C PRO A 126 -5.70 -6.94 6.48
N LEU A 127 -4.42 -6.95 6.90
CA LEU A 127 -3.27 -7.34 6.08
C LEU A 127 -3.33 -8.84 5.74
N ALA A 128 -3.48 -9.73 6.74
CA ALA A 128 -3.52 -11.19 6.53
C ALA A 128 -4.67 -11.65 5.63
N GLN A 129 -5.84 -11.02 5.76
CA GLN A 129 -7.01 -11.37 4.96
C GLN A 129 -6.86 -11.06 3.46
N GLY A 130 -5.70 -10.52 3.04
CA GLY A 130 -5.39 -10.27 1.63
C GLY A 130 -6.42 -9.34 1.00
N PHE A 131 -6.93 -8.41 1.80
CA PHE A 131 -7.71 -7.26 1.32
C PHE A 131 -9.04 -7.62 0.64
N SER A 132 -9.69 -8.71 1.07
CA SER A 132 -10.91 -9.19 0.41
C SER A 132 -12.13 -8.25 0.54
N LYS A 133 -12.20 -7.35 1.54
CA LYS A 133 -13.19 -6.24 1.61
C LYS A 133 -13.10 -5.33 2.86
N VAL A 134 -11.95 -5.17 3.50
CA VAL A 134 -11.94 -4.63 4.87
C VAL A 134 -11.64 -3.12 4.94
N GLN A 135 -12.69 -2.38 5.31
CA GLN A 135 -12.63 -1.13 6.06
C GLN A 135 -12.12 -1.42 7.47
N SER A 136 -10.90 -1.02 7.81
CA SER A 136 -10.44 -1.07 9.20
C SER A 136 -10.31 0.32 9.80
N PHE A 137 -11.31 0.70 10.58
CA PHE A 137 -11.21 1.81 11.51
C PHE A 137 -10.66 1.24 12.82
N GLY A 138 -9.36 1.40 13.05
CA GLY A 138 -8.78 1.06 14.33
C GLY A 138 -9.32 1.94 15.45
N ASN A 139 -9.36 1.41 16.68
CA ASN A 139 -9.43 2.23 17.88
C ASN A 139 -8.02 2.33 18.49
N VAL A 140 -7.84 3.28 19.41
CA VAL A 140 -6.62 3.71 20.13
C VAL A 140 -5.63 2.59 20.54
N GLU A 141 -6.07 1.34 20.68
CA GLU A 141 -5.27 0.21 21.18
C GLU A 141 -4.99 -0.88 20.12
N SER A 142 -5.42 -0.68 18.88
CA SER A 142 -5.28 -1.67 17.80
C SER A 142 -3.82 -1.80 17.36
N GLN A 143 -3.18 -2.92 17.72
CA GLN A 143 -1.88 -3.35 17.17
C GLN A 143 -1.92 -3.62 15.65
N HIS A 144 -3.09 -3.52 15.01
CA HIS A 144 -3.31 -3.86 13.61
C HIS A 144 -3.02 -2.73 12.63
N SER A 145 -2.69 -1.52 13.11
CA SER A 145 -2.31 -0.41 12.22
C SER A 145 -0.83 -0.50 11.87
N PRO A 146 -0.47 -0.59 10.57
CA PRO A 146 0.91 -0.60 10.09
C PRO A 146 1.82 0.48 10.72
N PHE A 147 1.27 1.67 10.97
CA PHE A 147 2.01 2.83 11.48
C PHE A 147 1.47 3.31 12.84
N GLY A 148 0.73 2.47 13.56
CA GLY A 148 0.14 2.84 14.86
C GLY A 148 -0.99 3.87 14.77
N SER A 149 -1.41 4.27 13.56
CA SER A 149 -2.51 5.21 13.35
C SER A 149 -3.85 4.61 13.76
N LYS A 150 -4.68 5.41 14.43
CA LYS A 150 -6.02 4.99 14.87
C LYS A 150 -6.99 4.93 13.69
N ALA A 151 -6.88 5.84 12.73
CA ALA A 151 -7.83 5.95 11.64
C ALA A 151 -7.17 5.75 10.28
N PHE A 152 -7.24 4.52 9.76
CA PHE A 152 -6.62 4.15 8.50
C PHE A 152 -7.58 3.52 7.49
N ALA A 153 -7.12 3.43 6.25
CA ALA A 153 -7.74 2.72 5.15
C ALA A 153 -6.66 1.90 4.43
N LEU A 154 -7.08 0.76 3.93
CA LEU A 154 -6.20 -0.21 3.30
C LEU A 154 -7.00 -0.93 2.21
N ALA A 155 -6.43 -1.07 1.02
CA ALA A 155 -7.09 -1.75 -0.09
C ALA A 155 -6.07 -2.38 -1.06
N PRO A 156 -6.43 -3.47 -1.75
CA PRO A 156 -5.50 -4.14 -2.64
C PRO A 156 -5.26 -3.31 -3.90
N LEU A 157 -4.05 -3.41 -4.42
CA LEU A 157 -3.67 -2.91 -5.74
C LEU A 157 -3.49 -4.06 -6.71
N ASN A 158 -4.06 -3.90 -7.91
CA ASN A 158 -3.86 -4.79 -9.04
C ASN A 158 -2.59 -4.39 -9.80
N ALA A 159 -1.47 -4.33 -9.07
CA ALA A 159 -0.16 -4.01 -9.62
C ALA A 159 0.48 -5.25 -10.24
N ASN A 160 1.34 -5.05 -11.24
CA ASN A 160 2.14 -6.13 -11.81
C ASN A 160 3.31 -6.47 -10.87
N HIS A 161 3.03 -7.24 -9.82
CA HIS A 161 4.00 -7.60 -8.81
C HIS A 161 3.81 -9.07 -8.41
N LYS A 162 4.91 -9.79 -8.16
CA LYS A 162 4.86 -11.23 -7.80
C LYS A 162 4.07 -11.46 -6.51
N ASN A 163 4.24 -10.54 -5.58
CA ASN A 163 3.63 -10.58 -4.25
C ASN A 163 2.41 -9.64 -4.18
N PRO A 164 1.39 -9.95 -3.35
CA PRO A 164 0.24 -9.07 -3.18
C PRO A 164 0.62 -7.68 -2.66
N VAL A 165 0.03 -6.64 -3.24
CA VAL A 165 0.31 -5.24 -2.89
C VAL A 165 -0.97 -4.55 -2.43
N ALA A 166 -0.86 -3.63 -1.49
CA ALA A 166 -1.95 -2.77 -1.04
C ALA A 166 -1.54 -1.30 -0.96
N LEU A 167 -2.53 -0.43 -1.20
CA LEU A 167 -2.48 0.98 -0.86
C LEU A 167 -2.99 1.15 0.56
N TYR A 168 -2.21 1.86 1.38
CA TYR A 168 -2.54 2.28 2.72
C TYR A 168 -2.66 3.81 2.76
N ALA A 169 -3.60 4.33 3.52
CA ALA A 169 -3.63 5.75 3.88
C ALA A 169 -4.27 5.96 5.26
N ASP A 170 -3.80 6.95 6.03
CA ASP A 170 -4.34 7.25 7.35
C ASP A 170 -4.46 8.73 7.66
N CYS A 171 -5.24 9.09 8.68
CA CYS A 171 -5.46 10.47 9.13
C CYS A 171 -4.75 10.77 10.47
N GLY A 172 -3.74 9.98 10.85
CA GLY A 172 -3.02 10.15 12.10
C GLY A 172 -3.75 9.65 13.35
N ASN A 173 -3.16 9.97 14.50
CA ASN A 173 -3.62 9.51 15.82
C ASN A 173 -4.71 10.38 16.45
N GLU A 174 -4.86 11.61 15.97
CA GLU A 174 -5.76 12.61 16.56
C GLU A 174 -7.00 12.87 15.69
N SER A 175 -7.07 12.28 14.50
CA SER A 175 -8.22 12.44 13.60
C SER A 175 -8.97 11.13 13.38
N SER A 176 -10.19 11.25 12.87
CA SER A 176 -10.99 10.11 12.43
C SER A 176 -11.10 10.08 10.91
N LEU A 177 -11.28 8.89 10.34
CA LEU A 177 -11.46 8.76 8.90
C LEU A 177 -12.90 9.13 8.53
N THR A 178 -13.08 10.34 8.00
CA THR A 178 -14.38 10.90 7.61
C THR A 178 -15.06 10.07 6.50
N PHE A 179 -16.39 10.18 6.36
CA PHE A 179 -17.11 9.54 5.26
C PHE A 179 -16.61 9.96 3.88
N GLU A 180 -16.21 11.22 3.75
CA GLU A 180 -15.64 11.76 2.52
C GLU A 180 -14.29 11.13 2.21
N SER A 181 -13.35 11.10 3.17
CA SER A 181 -12.04 10.48 2.97
C SER A 181 -12.16 9.01 2.59
N ARG A 182 -13.10 8.26 3.22
CA ARG A 182 -13.40 6.87 2.84
C ARG A 182 -13.84 6.76 1.38
N ARG A 183 -14.67 7.69 0.91
CA ARG A 183 -15.21 7.68 -0.46
C ARG A 183 -14.17 8.09 -1.49
N ILE A 184 -13.33 9.08 -1.17
CA ILE A 184 -12.16 9.46 -1.95
C ILE A 184 -11.24 8.24 -2.09
N PHE A 185 -10.83 7.62 -0.98
CA PHE A 185 -9.92 6.47 -0.99
C PHE A 185 -10.43 5.33 -1.87
N ARG A 186 -11.70 4.92 -1.70
CA ARG A 186 -12.29 3.86 -2.55
C ARG A 186 -12.28 4.22 -4.02
N THR A 187 -12.68 5.45 -4.35
CA THR A 187 -12.74 5.91 -5.74
C THR A 187 -11.34 5.93 -6.37
N VAL A 188 -10.35 6.42 -5.62
CA VAL A 188 -8.96 6.43 -6.05
C VAL A 188 -8.47 5.00 -6.30
N VAL A 189 -8.67 4.08 -5.37
CA VAL A 189 -8.27 2.67 -5.54
C VAL A 189 -8.92 2.05 -6.77
N ASP A 190 -10.20 2.28 -6.99
CA ASP A 190 -10.92 1.77 -8.17
C ASP A 190 -10.31 2.33 -9.47
N MET A 191 -9.99 3.63 -9.50
CA MET A 191 -9.35 4.26 -10.65
C MET A 191 -7.93 3.72 -10.87
N VAL A 192 -7.15 3.56 -9.81
CA VAL A 192 -5.76 3.07 -9.87
C VAL A 192 -5.76 1.66 -10.41
N ASN A 193 -6.62 0.79 -9.89
CA ASN A 193 -6.71 -0.60 -10.33
C ASN A 193 -7.16 -0.76 -11.77
N GLN A 194 -7.98 0.16 -12.29
CA GLN A 194 -8.29 0.20 -13.72
C GLN A 194 -7.07 0.62 -14.54
N LYS A 195 -6.30 1.60 -14.07
CA LYS A 195 -5.17 2.18 -14.81
C LYS A 195 -3.91 1.30 -14.77
N LEU A 196 -3.55 0.72 -13.63
CA LEU A 196 -2.35 -0.12 -13.45
C LEU A 196 -2.28 -1.30 -14.43
N VAL A 197 -3.43 -1.86 -14.81
CA VAL A 197 -3.49 -2.96 -15.79
C VAL A 197 -3.02 -2.52 -17.18
N GLN A 198 -3.12 -1.23 -17.49
CA GLN A 198 -2.80 -0.66 -18.80
C GLN A 198 -1.40 -0.05 -18.88
N LEU A 199 -0.78 0.24 -17.74
CA LEU A 199 0.54 0.85 -17.69
C LEU A 199 1.64 -0.21 -17.65
N PRO A 200 2.80 0.04 -18.29
CA PRO A 200 3.99 -0.75 -18.06
C PRO A 200 4.55 -0.49 -16.66
N GLY A 201 5.51 -1.34 -16.24
CA GLY A 201 6.20 -1.22 -14.95
C GLY A 201 5.59 -2.06 -13.83
N GLY A 202 6.08 -1.83 -12.62
CA GLY A 202 5.66 -2.48 -11.37
C GLY A 202 5.30 -1.46 -10.28
N ILE A 203 5.79 -1.68 -9.07
CA ILE A 203 5.56 -0.80 -7.92
C ILE A 203 6.82 0.00 -7.60
N PRO A 204 6.69 1.22 -7.06
CA PRO A 204 7.85 1.95 -6.56
C PRO A 204 8.46 1.20 -5.38
N VAL A 205 9.78 0.98 -5.43
CA VAL A 205 10.56 0.37 -4.34
C VAL A 205 11.60 1.40 -3.89
N GLU A 206 11.36 1.98 -2.73
CA GLU A 206 12.14 3.05 -2.10
C GLU A 206 12.67 2.57 -0.74
N LEU A 207 13.40 1.46 -0.73
CA LEU A 207 13.96 0.93 0.50
C LEU A 207 15.26 1.66 0.86
N ASP A 208 15.30 2.25 2.04
CA ASP A 208 16.54 2.81 2.59
C ASP A 208 17.54 1.68 2.90
N GLU A 209 18.78 1.79 2.43
CA GLU A 209 19.84 0.78 2.62
C GLU A 209 20.28 0.60 4.09
N ASN A 210 19.74 1.38 5.03
CA ASN A 210 20.18 1.45 6.43
C ASN A 210 19.25 0.72 7.44
N TYR A 211 18.39 -0.21 6.98
CA TYR A 211 17.48 -0.99 7.85
C TYR A 211 17.69 -2.51 7.81
#